data_AF-A0A4Y2GPC0-F1
#
_entry.id   AF-A0A4Y2GPC0-F1
#
_cell.length_a   1.000
_cell.length_b   1.000
_cell.length_c   1.000
_cell.angle_alpha   90.00
_cell.angle_beta   90.00
_cell.angle_gamma   90.00
#
_symmetry.space_group_name_H-M   'P 1'
#
loop_
_entity.id
_entity.type
_entity.pdbx_description
1 polymer ?
#
loop_
_entity_poly.entity_id
_entity_poly.type
_entity_poly.pdbx_seq_one_letter_code
_entity_poly.pdbx_strand_id
1 'polypeptide(L)'
;MTDEASFDSIERRIAKLEQEVYDSATPDSENKSIETLMNIHNRLQSSVTGREKITTLFSKLDDLQKYLDPNFKEHMSLTETVKLNLVLLEEDRIRSAVDSLQTVKDLIQYLDSEHIRAVPSLCSKLCEVSQTQLKLQEDAAELTTETRQLIANYDNLVMSLSKQFILWDSMLTEIEKGKIKKKKISSS
;
A
#
# COMPACT_ATOMS: atom_id res chain seq x y z
N MET A 1 16.74 27.91 -2.28
CA MET A 1 15.43 27.67 -1.64
C MET A 1 15.53 27.37 -0.15
N THR A 2 16.70 27.01 0.40
CA THR A 2 16.93 26.85 1.85
C THR A 2 17.34 28.14 2.55
N ASP A 3 18.01 29.06 1.85
CA ASP A 3 18.52 30.31 2.44
C ASP A 3 17.40 31.31 2.77
N GLU A 4 16.33 31.33 1.96
CA GLU A 4 15.17 32.22 2.14
C GLU A 4 14.38 31.86 3.42
N ALA A 5 14.20 30.57 3.70
CA ALA A 5 13.56 30.10 4.92
C ALA A 5 14.41 30.37 6.18
N SER A 6 15.75 30.35 6.04
CA SER A 6 16.65 30.71 7.14
C SER A 6 16.64 32.21 7.41
N PHE A 7 16.57 33.02 6.35
CA PHE A 7 16.48 34.48 6.45
C PHE A 7 15.17 34.89 7.15
N ASP A 8 14.04 34.33 6.71
CA ASP A 8 12.72 34.55 7.35
C ASP A 8 12.69 34.15 8.82
N SER A 9 13.37 33.05 9.19
CA SER A 9 13.43 32.62 10.60
C SER A 9 14.24 33.58 11.46
N ILE A 10 15.30 34.16 10.92
CA ILE A 10 16.14 35.13 11.62
C ILE A 10 15.40 36.46 11.72
N GLU A 11 14.74 36.90 10.66
CA GLU A 11 13.96 38.13 10.63
C GLU A 11 12.80 38.09 11.65
N ARG A 12 12.08 36.96 11.76
CA ARG A 12 11.07 36.79 12.83
C ARG A 12 11.67 36.80 14.23
N ARG A 13 12.86 36.23 14.43
CA ARG A 13 13.54 36.25 15.72
C ARG A 13 13.99 37.67 16.09
N ILE A 14 14.50 38.42 15.12
CA ILE A 14 14.89 39.82 15.31
C ILE A 14 13.65 40.67 15.63
N ALA A 15 12.57 40.56 14.85
CA ALA A 15 11.33 41.27 15.11
C ALA A 15 10.74 40.98 16.49
N LYS A 16 10.83 39.72 16.95
CA LYS A 16 10.41 39.34 18.30
C LYS A 16 11.30 39.96 19.39
N LEU A 17 12.63 39.97 19.19
CA LEU A 17 13.57 40.60 20.12
C LEU A 17 13.41 42.11 20.17
N GLU A 18 13.18 42.74 19.02
CA GLU A 18 12.89 44.17 18.92
C GLU A 18 11.59 44.52 19.63
N GLN A 19 10.55 43.69 19.47
CA GLN A 19 9.30 43.86 20.20
C GLN A 19 9.50 43.72 21.72
N GLU A 20 10.23 42.70 22.16
CA GLU A 20 10.42 42.41 23.59
C GLU A 20 11.31 43.43 24.30
N VAL A 21 12.25 44.06 23.57
CA VAL A 21 13.16 45.09 24.12
C VAL A 21 12.57 46.50 24.02
N TYR A 22 11.86 46.82 22.94
CA TYR A 22 11.43 48.18 22.67
C TYR A 22 9.94 48.43 22.90
N ASP A 23 9.06 47.41 22.84
CA ASP A 23 7.59 47.32 23.08
C ASP A 23 6.67 48.43 22.47
N SER A 24 7.21 49.60 22.11
CA SER A 24 6.63 50.70 21.33
C SER A 24 7.60 51.89 21.09
N ALA A 25 8.84 51.89 21.61
CA ALA A 25 9.80 52.99 21.45
C ALA A 25 10.67 52.82 20.19
N THR A 26 11.00 53.93 19.52
CA THR A 26 11.93 53.92 18.38
C THR A 26 13.35 53.55 18.84
N PRO A 27 14.13 52.85 17.99
CA PRO A 27 15.46 52.31 18.33
C PRO A 27 16.53 53.36 18.69
N ASP A 28 16.21 54.66 18.63
CA ASP A 28 17.11 55.78 18.87
C ASP A 28 17.04 56.36 20.30
N SER A 29 16.12 55.90 21.16
CA SER A 29 16.14 56.33 22.56
C SER A 29 17.30 55.62 23.25
N GLU A 30 18.44 56.30 23.39
CA GLU A 30 19.61 55.97 24.22
C GLU A 30 19.31 54.81 25.17
N ASN A 31 19.90 53.63 24.89
CA ASN A 31 19.69 52.34 25.56
C ASN A 31 19.91 52.38 27.08
N LYS A 32 19.03 53.09 27.80
CA LYS A 32 18.95 53.17 29.25
C LYS A 32 18.37 51.89 29.83
N SER A 33 17.91 50.95 29.03
CA SER A 33 17.47 49.62 29.46
C SER A 33 18.61 48.85 30.16
N ILE A 34 19.84 48.90 29.64
CA ILE A 34 20.99 48.26 30.31
C ILE A 34 21.37 49.01 31.58
N GLU A 35 21.38 50.34 31.56
CA GLU A 35 21.74 51.14 32.73
C GLU A 35 20.67 51.05 33.85
N THR A 36 19.40 51.04 33.48
CA THR A 36 18.28 50.82 34.41
C THR A 36 18.26 49.39 34.94
N LEU A 37 18.53 48.38 34.10
CA LEU A 37 18.68 46.99 34.55
C LEU A 37 19.87 46.84 35.50
N MET A 38 21.01 47.47 35.20
CA MET A 38 22.19 47.47 36.06
C MET A 38 21.91 48.20 37.38
N ASN A 39 21.17 49.31 37.35
CA ASN A 39 20.76 50.04 38.55
C ASN A 39 19.76 49.20 39.38
N ILE A 40 18.80 48.53 38.76
CA ILE A 40 17.86 47.61 39.43
C ILE A 40 18.64 46.44 40.03
N HIS A 41 19.59 45.85 39.29
CA HIS A 41 20.45 44.78 39.77
C HIS A 41 21.28 45.24 40.98
N ASN A 42 21.91 46.40 40.92
CA ASN A 42 22.67 46.98 42.04
C ASN A 42 21.79 47.30 43.26
N ARG A 43 20.55 47.78 43.04
CA ARG A 43 19.56 48.01 44.11
C ARG A 43 19.06 46.71 44.72
N LEU A 44 18.87 45.68 43.91
CA LEU A 44 18.45 44.36 44.36
C LEU A 44 19.60 43.67 45.11
N GLN A 45 20.82 43.73 44.58
CA GLN A 45 22.02 43.21 45.21
C GLN A 45 22.33 43.91 46.53
N SER A 46 22.18 45.25 46.62
CA SER A 46 22.30 45.99 47.87
C SER A 46 21.16 45.69 48.87
N SER A 47 19.97 45.33 48.39
CA SER A 47 18.85 44.87 49.24
C SER A 47 19.00 43.41 49.71
N VAL A 48 19.75 42.59 48.96
CA VAL A 48 20.05 41.18 49.26
C VAL A 48 21.30 41.06 50.15
N THR A 49 22.29 41.94 49.98
CA THR A 49 23.48 41.97 50.84
C THR A 49 23.08 42.42 52.26
N GLY A 50 23.17 41.49 53.20
CA GLY A 50 22.69 41.66 54.59
C GLY A 50 21.50 40.77 54.96
N ARG A 51 20.86 40.09 53.99
CA ARG A 51 19.79 39.12 54.23
C ARG A 51 20.20 37.73 53.76
N GLU A 52 20.99 37.02 54.57
CA GLU A 52 21.48 35.64 54.29
C GLU A 52 20.35 34.67 53.87
N LYS A 53 19.14 34.84 54.41
CA LYS A 53 17.96 34.05 54.04
C LYS A 53 17.57 34.21 52.56
N ILE A 54 17.78 35.38 51.96
CA ILE A 54 17.45 35.62 50.55
C ILE A 54 18.57 35.08 49.66
N THR A 55 19.82 35.23 50.07
CA THR A 55 20.98 34.65 49.36
C THR A 55 20.91 33.13 49.30
N THR A 56 20.50 32.49 50.39
CA THR A 56 20.25 31.04 50.43
C THR A 56 19.05 30.62 49.59
N LEU A 57 18.01 31.45 49.46
CA LEU A 57 16.90 31.19 48.55
C LEU A 57 17.30 31.36 47.07
N PHE A 58 18.13 32.35 46.74
CA PHE A 58 18.67 32.51 45.38
C PHE A 58 19.55 31.32 44.98
N SER A 59 20.44 30.86 45.86
CA SER A 59 21.21 29.64 45.63
C SER A 59 20.31 28.40 45.48
N LYS A 60 19.24 28.30 46.26
CA LYS A 60 18.25 27.22 46.11
C LYS A 60 17.43 27.35 44.83
N LEU A 61 17.25 28.55 44.29
CA LEU A 61 16.55 28.78 43.03
C LEU A 61 17.40 28.30 41.86
N ASP A 62 18.71 28.55 41.88
CA ASP A 62 19.66 28.01 40.89
C ASP A 62 19.69 26.47 40.95
N ASP A 63 19.67 25.90 42.15
CA ASP A 63 19.53 24.46 42.33
C ASP A 63 18.19 23.95 41.79
N LEU A 64 17.07 24.65 42.06
CA LEU A 64 15.75 24.29 41.56
C LEU A 64 15.66 24.35 40.04
N GLN A 65 16.31 25.34 39.42
CA GLN A 65 16.43 25.48 37.98
C GLN A 65 17.20 24.29 37.37
N LYS A 66 18.24 23.81 38.07
CA LYS A 66 18.97 22.59 37.70
C LYS A 66 18.10 21.32 37.83
N TYR A 67 17.23 21.24 38.84
CA TYR A 67 16.29 20.11 39.00
C TYR A 67 15.13 20.15 37.98
N LEU A 68 14.82 21.32 37.41
CA LEU A 68 13.80 21.52 36.39
C LEU A 68 14.31 21.29 34.95
N ASP A 69 15.62 21.16 34.76
CA ASP A 69 16.20 20.81 33.45
C ASP A 69 15.76 19.38 33.06
N PRO A 70 15.13 19.19 31.88
CA PRO A 70 14.76 17.86 31.38
C PRO A 70 15.94 16.89 31.29
N ASN A 71 17.17 17.38 31.12
CA ASN A 71 18.38 16.54 31.12
C ASN A 71 18.74 16.01 32.52
N PHE A 72 18.27 16.66 33.59
CA PHE A 72 18.48 16.17 34.96
C PHE A 72 17.55 15.00 35.31
N LYS A 73 16.37 14.92 34.67
CA LYS A 73 15.42 13.80 34.85
C LYS A 73 15.92 12.48 34.26
N GLU A 74 16.75 12.51 33.23
CA GLU A 74 17.39 11.29 32.71
C GLU A 74 18.46 10.74 33.66
N HIS A 75 19.10 11.62 34.46
CA HIS A 75 20.16 11.24 35.39
C HIS A 75 19.69 10.98 36.83
N MET A 76 18.47 11.39 37.21
CA MET A 76 17.87 10.96 38.48
C MET A 76 17.39 9.52 38.34
N SER A 77 18.36 8.60 38.45
CA SER A 77 18.23 7.25 38.97
C SER A 77 16.80 6.71 38.88
N LEU A 78 16.49 6.02 37.78
CA LEU A 78 15.43 5.02 37.82
C LEU A 78 15.81 4.05 38.95
N THR A 79 15.19 4.24 40.13
CA THR A 79 15.42 3.39 41.29
C THR A 79 15.21 1.94 40.87
N GLU A 80 15.96 1.01 41.44
CA GLU A 80 15.87 -0.41 41.05
C GLU A 80 14.42 -0.95 41.11
N THR A 81 13.62 -0.42 42.03
CA THR A 81 12.17 -0.65 42.10
C THR A 81 11.38 -0.11 40.90
N VAL A 82 11.73 1.06 40.36
CA VAL A 82 11.09 1.62 39.16
C VAL A 82 11.51 0.84 37.92
N LYS A 83 12.76 0.37 37.84
CA LYS A 83 13.23 -0.51 36.75
C LYS A 83 12.46 -1.83 36.76
N LEU A 84 12.30 -2.44 37.94
CA LEU A 84 11.51 -3.66 38.11
C LEU A 84 10.06 -3.46 37.68
N ASN A 85 9.40 -2.40 38.17
CA ASN A 85 8.02 -2.12 37.81
C ASN A 85 7.85 -1.81 36.31
N LEU A 86 8.81 -1.13 35.69
CA LEU A 86 8.81 -0.90 34.25
C LEU A 86 8.93 -2.22 33.48
N VAL A 87 9.84 -3.10 33.88
CA VAL A 87 10.01 -4.42 33.23
C VAL A 87 8.77 -5.28 33.41
N LEU A 88 8.13 -5.27 34.58
CA LEU A 88 6.89 -6.02 34.84
C LEU A 88 5.71 -5.45 34.04
N LEU A 89 5.59 -4.12 33.95
CA LEU A 89 4.55 -3.47 33.15
C LEU A 89 4.71 -3.80 31.65
N GLU A 90 5.95 -3.88 31.20
CA GLU A 90 6.31 -4.12 29.80
C GLU A 90 6.50 -5.61 29.47
N GLU A 91 6.35 -6.51 30.44
CA GLU A 91 6.63 -7.94 30.27
C GLU A 91 5.78 -8.55 29.14
N ASP A 92 4.47 -8.25 29.14
CA ASP A 92 3.55 -8.76 28.13
C ASP A 92 3.91 -8.25 26.72
N ARG A 93 4.32 -6.97 26.61
CA ARG A 93 4.77 -6.40 25.33
C ARG A 93 6.07 -7.04 24.87
N ILE A 94 7.03 -7.26 25.77
CA ILE A 94 8.29 -7.92 25.46
C ILE A 94 8.05 -9.37 25.02
N ARG A 95 7.16 -10.10 25.72
CA ARG A 95 6.83 -11.48 25.37
C ARG A 95 6.10 -11.58 24.03
N SER A 96 5.13 -10.71 23.78
CA SER A 96 4.45 -10.60 22.47
C SER A 96 5.41 -10.22 21.34
N ALA A 97 6.38 -9.35 21.60
CA ALA A 97 7.42 -8.99 20.64
C ALA A 97 8.34 -10.18 20.34
N VAL A 98 8.72 -10.97 21.34
CA VAL A 98 9.54 -12.18 21.16
C VAL A 98 8.78 -13.24 20.36
N ASP A 99 7.50 -13.48 20.66
CA ASP A 99 6.66 -14.43 19.92
C ASP A 99 6.53 -13.99 18.45
N SER A 100 6.28 -12.70 18.22
CA SER A 100 6.23 -12.12 16.87
C SER A 100 7.58 -12.26 16.16
N LEU A 101 8.70 -12.03 16.85
CA LEU A 101 10.02 -12.17 16.26
C LEU A 101 10.36 -13.63 15.93
N GLN A 102 9.91 -14.57 16.76
CA GLN A 102 10.08 -16.00 16.54
C GLN A 102 9.27 -16.46 15.33
N THR A 103 8.00 -16.03 15.21
CA THR A 103 7.20 -16.32 14.01
C THR A 103 7.85 -15.76 12.75
N VAL A 104 8.37 -14.52 12.79
CA VAL A 104 9.11 -13.93 11.67
C VAL A 104 10.35 -14.76 11.34
N LYS A 105 11.13 -15.20 12.33
CA LYS A 105 12.29 -16.07 12.11
C LYS A 105 11.91 -17.39 11.44
N ASP A 106 10.81 -17.99 11.86
CA ASP A 106 10.28 -19.21 11.26
C ASP A 106 9.71 -18.97 9.85
N LEU A 107 9.29 -17.74 9.52
CA LEU A 107 8.79 -17.36 8.20
C LEU A 107 9.92 -17.02 7.21
N ILE A 108 11.07 -16.50 7.69
CA ILE A 108 12.24 -16.15 6.85
C ILE A 108 12.71 -17.34 6.00
N GLN A 109 12.69 -18.56 6.55
CA GLN A 109 13.11 -19.76 5.81
C GLN A 109 12.25 -20.05 4.56
N TYR A 110 11.02 -19.51 4.50
CA TYR A 110 10.13 -19.69 3.35
C TYR A 110 10.27 -18.57 2.32
N LEU A 111 10.81 -17.40 2.67
CA LEU A 111 11.04 -16.30 1.72
C LEU A 111 12.13 -16.66 0.70
N ASP A 112 13.17 -17.37 1.13
CA ASP A 112 14.26 -17.87 0.26
C ASP A 112 13.95 -19.22 -0.40
N SER A 113 12.67 -19.64 -0.39
CA SER A 113 12.25 -20.84 -1.08
C SER A 113 12.58 -20.75 -2.58
N GLU A 114 13.33 -21.73 -3.08
CA GLU A 114 13.63 -21.90 -4.51
C GLU A 114 12.35 -21.87 -5.37
N HIS A 115 11.19 -22.20 -4.81
CA HIS A 115 9.90 -22.16 -5.49
C HIS A 115 9.44 -20.73 -5.78
N ILE A 116 9.69 -19.79 -4.86
CA ILE A 116 9.42 -18.36 -5.07
C ILE A 116 10.43 -17.79 -6.07
N ARG A 117 11.69 -18.19 -5.98
CA ARG A 117 12.73 -17.76 -6.93
C ARG A 117 12.50 -18.30 -8.35
N ALA A 118 11.89 -19.48 -8.49
CA ALA A 118 11.58 -20.09 -9.78
C ALA A 118 10.34 -19.49 -10.47
N VAL A 119 9.53 -18.66 -9.78
CA VAL A 119 8.28 -18.07 -10.33
C VAL A 119 8.48 -17.35 -11.66
N PRO A 120 9.52 -16.52 -11.88
CA PRO A 120 9.73 -15.86 -13.18
C PRO A 120 9.97 -16.87 -14.33
N SER A 121 10.67 -17.97 -14.06
CA SER A 121 10.91 -19.02 -15.05
C SER A 121 9.65 -19.81 -15.38
N LEU A 122 8.81 -20.08 -14.37
CA LEU A 122 7.50 -20.71 -14.52
C LEU A 122 6.54 -19.81 -15.29
N CYS A 123 6.57 -18.49 -15.06
CA CYS A 123 5.76 -17.51 -15.76
C CYS A 123 6.06 -17.49 -17.27
N SER A 124 7.34 -17.52 -17.65
CA SER A 124 7.74 -17.62 -19.07
C SER A 124 7.17 -18.89 -19.74
N LYS A 125 7.28 -20.04 -19.06
CA LYS A 125 6.76 -21.30 -19.57
C LYS A 125 5.22 -21.32 -19.63
N LEU A 126 4.56 -20.69 -18.65
CA LEU A 126 3.11 -20.53 -18.64
C LEU A 126 2.62 -19.65 -19.80
N CYS A 127 3.33 -18.55 -20.10
CA CYS A 127 3.02 -17.71 -21.27
C CYS A 127 3.14 -18.49 -22.58
N GLU A 128 4.20 -19.28 -22.74
CA GLU A 128 4.38 -20.14 -23.91
C GLU A 128 3.22 -21.16 -24.04
N VAL A 129 2.90 -21.86 -22.96
CA VAL A 129 1.79 -22.82 -22.93
C VAL A 129 0.46 -22.12 -23.22
N SER A 130 0.19 -20.97 -22.63
CA SER A 130 -1.02 -20.19 -22.88
C SER A 130 -1.16 -19.79 -24.35
N GLN A 131 -0.06 -19.39 -24.99
CA GLN A 131 -0.06 -19.09 -26.42
C GLN A 131 -0.35 -20.33 -27.26
N THR A 132 0.23 -21.49 -26.92
CA THR A 132 -0.09 -22.74 -27.64
C THR A 132 -1.54 -23.17 -27.44
N GLN A 133 -2.11 -22.95 -26.25
CA GLN A 133 -3.48 -23.30 -25.95
C GLN A 133 -4.47 -22.41 -26.70
N LEU A 134 -4.17 -21.12 -26.87
CA LEU A 134 -4.95 -20.22 -27.72
C LEU A 134 -4.99 -20.71 -29.18
N LYS A 135 -3.82 -21.05 -29.75
CA LYS A 135 -3.75 -21.60 -31.11
C LYS A 135 -4.55 -22.89 -31.25
N LEU A 136 -4.37 -23.82 -30.31
CA LEU A 136 -5.11 -25.09 -30.31
C LEU A 136 -6.62 -24.86 -30.24
N GLN A 137 -7.07 -23.86 -29.50
CA GLN A 137 -8.49 -23.50 -29.40
C GLN A 137 -9.03 -22.90 -30.71
N GLU A 138 -8.24 -22.07 -31.40
CA GLU A 138 -8.58 -21.54 -32.72
C GLU A 138 -8.67 -22.67 -33.76
N ASP A 139 -7.66 -23.53 -33.84
CA ASP A 139 -7.62 -24.67 -34.76
C ASP A 139 -8.80 -25.64 -34.51
N ALA A 140 -9.11 -25.92 -33.24
CA ALA A 140 -10.25 -26.76 -32.87
C ALA A 140 -11.59 -26.13 -33.28
N ALA A 141 -11.73 -24.81 -33.15
CA ALA A 141 -12.92 -24.09 -33.58
C ALA A 141 -13.08 -24.14 -35.10
N GLU A 142 -12.00 -23.91 -35.86
CA GLU A 142 -11.99 -24.01 -37.31
C GLU A 142 -12.37 -25.42 -37.78
N LEU A 143 -11.70 -26.45 -37.26
CA LEU A 143 -12.00 -27.85 -37.60
C LEU A 143 -13.45 -28.23 -37.27
N THR A 144 -13.98 -27.72 -36.15
CA THR A 144 -15.39 -27.95 -35.78
C THR A 144 -16.34 -27.30 -36.80
N THR A 145 -16.02 -26.09 -37.28
CA THR A 145 -16.83 -25.43 -38.30
C THR A 145 -16.77 -26.15 -39.65
N GLU A 146 -15.60 -26.60 -40.08
CA GLU A 146 -15.44 -27.38 -41.33
C GLU A 146 -16.21 -28.69 -41.25
N THR A 147 -16.07 -29.42 -40.14
CA THR A 147 -16.79 -30.69 -39.93
C THR A 147 -18.29 -30.47 -39.96
N ARG A 148 -18.78 -29.38 -39.34
CA ARG A 148 -20.20 -29.04 -39.34
C ARG A 148 -20.70 -28.68 -40.74
N GLN A 149 -19.90 -27.96 -41.53
CA GLN A 149 -20.23 -27.68 -42.93
C GLN A 149 -20.27 -28.96 -43.78
N LEU A 150 -19.30 -29.87 -43.57
CA LEU A 150 -19.28 -31.15 -44.27
C LEU A 150 -20.51 -32.00 -43.95
N ILE A 151 -20.92 -32.06 -42.67
CA ILE A 151 -22.16 -32.74 -42.25
C ILE A 151 -23.37 -32.07 -42.91
N ALA A 152 -23.46 -30.74 -42.92
CA ALA A 152 -24.56 -30.04 -43.57
C ALA A 152 -24.63 -30.32 -45.08
N ASN A 153 -23.47 -30.38 -45.76
CA ASN A 153 -23.39 -30.72 -47.17
C ASN A 153 -23.83 -32.17 -47.43
N TYR A 154 -23.43 -33.10 -46.56
CA TYR A 154 -23.87 -34.49 -46.62
C TYR A 154 -25.38 -34.60 -46.43
N ASP A 155 -25.95 -33.96 -45.42
CA ASP A 155 -27.40 -33.95 -45.16
C ASP A 155 -28.17 -33.40 -46.37
N ASN A 156 -27.69 -32.31 -46.98
CA ASN A 156 -28.27 -31.75 -48.19
C ASN A 156 -28.21 -32.73 -49.38
N LEU A 157 -27.09 -33.43 -49.57
CA LEU A 157 -26.95 -34.45 -50.61
C LEU A 157 -27.93 -35.59 -50.38
N VAL A 158 -28.01 -36.12 -49.15
CA VAL A 158 -28.92 -37.21 -48.78
C VAL A 158 -30.38 -36.79 -48.98
N MET A 159 -30.75 -35.56 -48.62
CA MET A 159 -32.10 -35.04 -48.87
C MET A 159 -32.40 -34.93 -50.37
N SER A 160 -31.47 -34.43 -51.17
CA SER A 160 -31.61 -34.34 -52.63
C SER A 160 -31.76 -35.72 -53.27
N LEU A 161 -30.91 -36.66 -52.87
CA LEU A 161 -30.94 -38.05 -53.33
C LEU A 161 -32.26 -38.74 -52.94
N SER A 162 -32.74 -38.53 -51.72
CA SER A 162 -34.03 -39.06 -51.25
C SER A 162 -35.19 -38.51 -52.08
N LYS A 163 -35.21 -37.21 -52.39
CA LYS A 163 -36.20 -36.62 -53.29
C LYS A 163 -36.12 -37.23 -54.69
N GLN A 164 -34.91 -37.44 -55.21
CA GLN A 164 -34.70 -38.04 -56.52
C GLN A 164 -35.22 -39.49 -56.57
N PHE A 165 -34.99 -40.28 -55.51
CA PHE A 165 -35.53 -41.63 -55.40
C PHE A 165 -37.06 -41.65 -55.36
N ILE A 166 -37.70 -40.72 -54.63
CA ILE A 166 -39.17 -40.60 -54.62
C ILE A 166 -39.70 -40.24 -56.02
N LEU A 167 -39.03 -39.32 -56.73
CA LEU A 167 -39.40 -38.97 -58.09
C LEU A 167 -39.29 -40.17 -59.04
N TRP A 168 -38.18 -40.92 -58.96
CA TRP A 168 -38.01 -42.12 -59.76
C TRP A 168 -39.04 -43.20 -59.43
N ASP A 169 -39.36 -43.41 -58.15
CA ASP A 169 -40.39 -44.37 -57.73
C ASP A 169 -41.78 -43.98 -58.24
N SER A 170 -42.11 -42.69 -58.20
CA SER A 170 -43.36 -42.17 -58.77
C SER A 170 -43.44 -42.38 -60.28
N MET A 171 -42.35 -42.14 -61.01
CA MET A 171 -42.26 -42.34 -62.45
C MET A 171 -42.37 -43.82 -62.82
N LEU A 172 -41.70 -44.69 -62.07
CA LEU A 172 -41.78 -46.15 -62.24
C LEU A 172 -43.21 -46.64 -62.01
N THR A 173 -43.85 -46.20 -60.93
CA THR A 173 -45.23 -46.51 -60.59
C THR A 173 -46.22 -46.11 -61.70
N GLU A 174 -46.06 -44.92 -62.29
CA GLU A 174 -46.91 -44.47 -63.40
C GLU A 174 -46.71 -45.31 -64.67
N ILE A 175 -45.46 -45.69 -64.99
CA ILE A 175 -45.17 -46.60 -66.10
C ILE A 175 -45.79 -47.98 -65.87
N GLU A 176 -45.70 -48.51 -64.65
CA GLU A 176 -46.31 -49.79 -64.27
C GLU A 176 -47.83 -49.75 -64.38
N LYS A 177 -48.49 -48.72 -63.83
CA LYS A 177 -49.94 -48.52 -64.00
C LYS A 177 -50.34 -48.43 -65.48
N GLY A 178 -49.56 -47.74 -66.30
CA GLY A 178 -49.76 -47.65 -67.75
C GLY A 178 -49.66 -49.01 -68.45
N LYS A 179 -48.69 -49.85 -68.06
CA LYS A 179 -48.54 -51.22 -68.57
C LYS A 179 -49.67 -52.14 -68.11
N ILE A 180 -50.11 -52.03 -66.86
CA ILE A 180 -51.23 -52.83 -66.32
C ILE A 180 -52.55 -52.46 -67.01
N LYS A 181 -52.80 -51.17 -67.28
CA LYS A 181 -53.97 -50.72 -68.06
C LYS A 181 -53.95 -51.28 -69.49
N LYS A 182 -52.81 -51.23 -70.18
CA LYS A 182 -52.67 -51.83 -71.53
C LYS A 182 -52.87 -53.34 -71.52
N LYS A 183 -52.40 -54.05 -70.49
CA LYS A 183 -52.59 -55.51 -70.36
C LYS A 183 -54.04 -55.91 -70.07
N LYS A 184 -54.80 -55.10 -69.32
CA LYS A 184 -56.25 -55.32 -69.09
C LYS A 184 -57.10 -55.06 -70.33
N ILE A 185 -56.70 -54.11 -71.19
CA ILE A 185 -57.42 -53.80 -72.44
C ILE A 185 -57.16 -54.86 -73.53
N SER A 186 -56.05 -55.59 -73.47
CA SER A 186 -55.79 -56.70 -74.41
C SER A 186 -56.31 -58.07 -73.93
N SER A 187 -56.97 -58.12 -72.77
CA SER A 187 -57.49 -59.36 -72.15
C SER A 187 -58.99 -59.28 -71.83
N SER A 188 -59.71 -58.32 -72.43
CA SER A 188 -61.18 -58.21 -72.46
C SER A 188 -61.61 -58.06 -73.90
#